data_AF-A0AAW2YY21-F1
#
_entry.id   AF-A0AAW2YY21-F1
#
_cell.length_a   1.000
_cell.length_b   1.000
_cell.length_c   1.000
_cell.angle_alpha   90.00
_cell.angle_beta   90.00
_cell.angle_gamma   90.00
#
_symmetry.space_group_name_H-M   'P 1'
#
loop_
_entity.id
_entity.type
_entity.pdbx_description
1 polymer ?
#
loop_
_entity_poly.entity_id
_entity_poly.type
_entity_poly.pdbx_seq_one_letter_code
_entity_poly.pdbx_strand_id
1 'polypeptide(L)'
;MQQIEPTLLIDALPYVDNELNDPVVQNTVRLMIEQEMSKIKFNKEEYVGHIAVPDWNFKGSTLGLKEQFISDATTGAYLPISNRISENTTTYSANQRDAIQYEYNNISLINLQLSSRYASLAWKKFNSELEQTQQKLSHDINKIRADVDQMNRKRKLDQLKIKDKLELDNHEWMNLALNNVELERECEIVESQIKKLKVQHESIKT
;
A
#
# COMPACT_ATOMS: atom_id res chain seq x y z
N MET A 1 -7.31 -13.92 -27.91
CA MET A 1 -8.17 -12.77 -27.55
C MET A 1 -8.79 -13.11 -26.21
N GLN A 2 -8.24 -12.59 -25.12
CA GLN A 2 -8.81 -12.78 -23.79
C GLN A 2 -10.14 -12.04 -23.74
N GLN A 3 -11.21 -12.78 -23.46
CA GLN A 3 -12.52 -12.23 -23.15
C GLN A 3 -12.37 -11.38 -21.89
N ILE A 4 -12.49 -10.07 -22.04
CA ILE A 4 -12.60 -9.16 -20.91
C ILE A 4 -14.02 -9.39 -20.38
N GLU A 5 -14.12 -10.15 -19.29
CA GLU A 5 -15.34 -10.23 -18.47
C GLU A 5 -15.88 -8.80 -18.27
N PRO A 6 -17.21 -8.56 -18.39
CA PRO A 6 -17.76 -7.24 -18.12
C PRO A 6 -17.39 -6.89 -16.68
N THR A 7 -16.47 -5.93 -16.53
CA THR A 7 -16.09 -5.41 -15.23
C THR A 7 -17.37 -4.93 -14.56
N LEU A 8 -17.87 -5.71 -13.62
CA LEU A 8 -19.00 -5.35 -12.77
C LEU A 8 -18.65 -3.96 -12.21
N LEU A 9 -19.37 -2.94 -12.67
CA LEU A 9 -19.13 -1.57 -12.22
C LEU A 9 -19.67 -1.48 -10.79
N ILE A 10 -18.81 -1.81 -9.83
CA ILE A 10 -19.08 -1.63 -8.41
C ILE A 10 -18.90 -0.14 -8.14
N ASP A 11 -20.01 0.57 -7.95
CA ASP A 11 -20.00 1.98 -7.56
C ASP A 11 -20.02 2.12 -6.04
N ALA A 12 -19.16 2.98 -5.53
CA ALA A 12 -19.10 3.38 -4.14
C ALA A 12 -18.52 4.80 -4.11
N LEU A 13 -19.11 5.69 -3.29
CA LEU A 13 -18.78 7.12 -3.29
C LEU A 13 -18.11 7.55 -1.98
N PRO A 14 -16.81 7.23 -1.76
CA PRO A 14 -16.10 7.55 -0.51
C PRO A 14 -16.18 8.99 0.00
N TYR A 15 -16.28 9.99 -0.90
CA TYR A 15 -16.38 11.41 -0.50
C TYR A 15 -17.80 11.87 -0.20
N VAL A 16 -18.81 11.05 -0.51
CA VAL A 16 -20.24 11.31 -0.29
C VAL A 16 -20.75 10.51 0.90
N ASP A 17 -20.39 9.22 0.95
CA ASP A 17 -20.84 8.23 1.94
C ASP A 17 -20.11 8.36 3.28
N ASN A 18 -20.17 9.54 3.90
CA ASN A 18 -19.46 9.81 5.16
C ASN A 18 -19.94 8.94 6.34
N GLU A 19 -21.14 8.38 6.26
CA GLU A 19 -21.73 7.49 7.28
C GLU A 19 -20.93 6.20 7.45
N LEU A 20 -20.23 5.75 6.40
CA LEU A 20 -19.34 4.58 6.44
C LEU A 20 -18.06 4.82 7.26
N ASN A 21 -17.76 6.08 7.62
CA ASN A 21 -16.63 6.40 8.50
C ASN A 21 -16.95 6.19 9.98
N ASP A 22 -18.21 5.94 10.36
CA ASP A 22 -18.58 5.62 11.72
C ASP A 22 -18.04 4.22 12.11
N PRO A 23 -17.24 4.09 13.19
CA PRO A 23 -16.72 2.80 13.62
C PRO A 23 -17.83 1.77 13.92
N VAL A 24 -19.03 2.20 14.31
CA VAL A 24 -20.16 1.29 14.55
C VAL A 24 -20.58 0.61 13.25
N VAL A 25 -20.76 1.39 12.18
CA VAL A 25 -21.15 0.89 10.85
C VAL A 25 -20.04 0.01 10.26
N GLN A 26 -18.78 0.38 10.45
CA GLN A 26 -17.66 -0.46 9.98
C GLN A 26 -17.62 -1.83 10.68
N ASN A 27 -17.88 -1.85 11.99
CA ASN A 27 -17.91 -3.10 12.75
C ASN A 27 -19.08 -4.00 12.34
N THR A 28 -20.26 -3.43 12.09
CA THR A 28 -21.41 -4.21 11.61
C THR A 28 -21.17 -4.79 10.22
N VAL A 29 -20.65 -3.98 9.28
CA VAL A 29 -20.29 -4.44 7.93
C VAL A 29 -19.21 -5.52 7.99
N ARG A 30 -18.17 -5.34 8.83
CA ARG A 30 -17.13 -6.36 9.02
C ARG A 30 -17.72 -7.68 9.52
N LEU A 31 -18.63 -7.65 10.49
CA LEU A 31 -19.28 -8.84 11.01
C LEU A 31 -20.13 -9.54 9.93
N MET A 32 -20.84 -8.78 9.10
CA MET A 32 -21.57 -9.34 7.95
C MET A 32 -20.64 -10.01 6.94
N ILE A 33 -19.48 -9.39 6.65
CA ILE A 33 -18.46 -9.98 5.78
C ILE A 33 -17.93 -11.29 6.39
N GLU A 34 -17.61 -11.30 7.67
CA GLU A 34 -17.12 -12.50 8.37
C GLU A 34 -18.17 -13.64 8.33
N GLN A 35 -19.46 -13.31 8.48
CA GLN A 35 -20.55 -14.27 8.33
C GLN A 35 -20.64 -14.85 6.93
N GLU A 36 -20.56 -14.03 5.88
CA GLU A 36 -20.58 -14.51 4.49
C GLU A 36 -19.33 -15.33 4.15
N MET A 37 -18.15 -14.89 4.60
CA MET A 37 -16.90 -15.62 4.45
C MET A 37 -16.93 -17.00 5.14
N SER A 38 -17.68 -17.14 6.23
CA SER A 38 -17.85 -18.44 6.91
C SER A 38 -18.74 -19.42 6.13
N LYS A 39 -19.68 -18.91 5.32
CA LYS A 39 -20.60 -19.73 4.51
C LYS A 39 -19.94 -20.18 3.21
N ILE A 40 -19.07 -19.35 2.64
CA ILE A 40 -18.39 -19.62 1.37
C ILE A 40 -17.22 -20.58 1.62
N LYS A 41 -17.21 -21.71 0.90
CA LYS A 41 -16.00 -22.57 0.83
C LYS A 41 -14.98 -21.91 -0.10
N PHE A 42 -14.14 -21.06 0.47
CA PHE A 42 -13.11 -20.35 -0.28
C PHE A 42 -12.00 -21.30 -0.75
N ASN A 43 -11.85 -21.47 -2.06
CA ASN A 43 -10.71 -22.17 -2.65
C ASN A 43 -9.54 -21.20 -2.81
N LYS A 44 -8.61 -21.24 -1.85
CA LYS A 44 -7.42 -20.36 -1.83
C LYS A 44 -6.53 -20.55 -3.06
N GLU A 45 -6.49 -21.74 -3.65
CA GLU A 45 -5.61 -22.05 -4.77
C GLU A 45 -6.06 -21.35 -6.07
N GLU A 46 -7.37 -21.29 -6.30
CA GLU A 46 -7.96 -20.59 -7.44
C GLU A 46 -7.84 -19.08 -7.30
N TYR A 47 -8.10 -18.57 -6.09
CA TYR A 47 -7.96 -17.14 -5.79
C TYR A 47 -6.51 -16.63 -5.90
N VAL A 48 -5.50 -17.46 -5.60
CA VAL A 48 -4.09 -17.04 -5.67
C VAL A 48 -3.43 -17.47 -6.98
N GLY A 49 -4.02 -18.38 -7.74
CA GLY A 49 -3.43 -18.95 -8.96
C GLY A 49 -3.14 -17.96 -10.08
N HIS A 50 -3.81 -16.80 -10.09
CA HIS A 50 -3.54 -15.72 -11.04
C HIS A 50 -2.34 -14.85 -10.67
N ILE A 51 -1.84 -14.97 -9.44
CA ILE A 51 -0.68 -14.22 -8.93
C ILE A 51 0.56 -15.07 -9.19
N ALA A 52 1.44 -14.62 -10.08
CA ALA A 52 2.75 -15.24 -10.27
C ALA A 52 3.53 -15.14 -8.96
N VAL A 53 3.79 -16.28 -8.32
CA VAL A 53 4.59 -16.33 -7.09
C VAL A 53 6.04 -16.01 -7.45
N PRO A 54 6.67 -15.00 -6.82
CA PRO A 54 8.09 -14.74 -7.06
C PRO A 54 8.95 -15.93 -6.62
N ASP A 55 9.92 -16.31 -7.44
CA ASP A 55 10.90 -17.34 -7.06
C ASP A 55 11.80 -16.81 -5.93
N TRP A 56 11.56 -17.25 -4.70
CA TRP A 56 12.40 -16.97 -3.53
C TRP A 56 13.77 -17.70 -3.57
N ASN A 57 14.16 -18.23 -4.74
CA ASN A 57 15.42 -18.95 -4.87
C ASN A 57 16.59 -17.95 -4.91
N PHE A 58 17.17 -17.69 -3.73
CA PHE A 58 18.33 -16.82 -3.57
C PHE A 58 19.66 -17.45 -4.01
N LYS A 59 19.67 -18.67 -4.58
CA LYS A 59 20.89 -19.26 -5.14
C LYS A 59 21.45 -18.35 -6.23
N GLY A 60 22.62 -17.78 -5.99
CA GLY A 60 23.29 -16.84 -6.90
C GLY A 60 23.03 -15.36 -6.59
N SER A 61 22.16 -15.03 -5.62
CA SER A 61 22.03 -13.66 -5.13
C SER A 61 23.15 -13.31 -4.13
N THR A 62 23.55 -12.04 -4.09
CA THR A 62 24.55 -11.50 -3.17
C THR A 62 24.20 -11.70 -1.69
N LEU A 63 22.92 -11.95 -1.38
CA LEU A 63 22.44 -12.21 -0.02
C LEU A 63 22.86 -13.60 0.50
N GLY A 64 22.86 -14.62 -0.38
CA GLY A 64 23.32 -15.97 -0.03
C GLY A 64 24.84 -16.08 0.15
N LEU A 65 25.60 -15.12 -0.38
CA LEU A 65 27.04 -15.01 -0.14
C LEU A 65 27.35 -14.44 1.25
N LYS A 66 26.48 -13.60 1.83
CA LYS A 66 26.72 -12.97 3.14
C LYS A 66 26.72 -13.95 4.31
N GLU A 67 25.94 -15.03 4.26
CA GLU A 67 25.97 -16.07 5.30
C GLU A 67 27.31 -16.82 5.35
N GLN A 68 28.08 -16.83 4.25
CA GLN A 68 29.40 -17.48 4.22
C GLN A 68 30.52 -16.62 4.83
N PHE A 69 30.34 -15.30 4.93
CA PHE A 69 31.40 -14.40 5.43
C PHE A 69 31.43 -14.25 6.95
N ILE A 70 30.43 -14.75 7.69
CA ILE A 70 30.39 -14.63 9.16
C ILE A 70 31.27 -15.71 9.83
N SER A 71 31.71 -16.74 9.10
CA SER A 71 32.63 -17.77 9.60
C SER A 71 34.12 -17.49 9.33
N ASP A 72 34.48 -16.34 8.75
CA ASP A 72 35.87 -16.04 8.42
C ASP A 72 36.49 -15.13 9.49
N ALA A 73 36.95 -15.79 10.56
CA ALA A 73 38.18 -15.49 11.29
C ALA A 73 38.64 -14.02 11.25
N THR A 74 37.93 -13.14 11.95
CA THR A 74 38.30 -11.73 12.09
C THR A 74 39.58 -11.59 12.93
N THR A 75 40.70 -11.44 12.23
CA THR A 75 41.73 -10.40 12.50
C THR A 75 42.47 -10.37 13.84
N GLY A 76 42.61 -11.49 14.55
CA GLY A 76 43.52 -11.57 15.71
C GLY A 76 45.02 -11.61 15.34
N ALA A 77 45.34 -11.97 14.09
CA ALA A 77 46.71 -12.30 13.68
C ALA A 77 47.62 -11.10 13.34
N TYR A 78 47.05 -9.91 13.18
CA TYR A 78 47.77 -8.67 12.84
C TYR A 78 47.63 -7.58 13.90
N LEU A 79 47.36 -7.96 15.15
CA LEU A 79 47.49 -7.02 16.25
C LEU A 79 48.98 -6.74 16.49
N PRO A 80 49.38 -5.47 16.70
CA PRO A 80 50.76 -5.16 17.04
C PRO A 80 51.15 -5.95 18.28
N ILE A 81 52.36 -6.50 18.25
CA ILE A 81 52.91 -7.36 19.30
C ILE A 81 52.76 -6.64 20.64
N SER A 82 51.87 -7.14 21.52
CA SER A 82 52.01 -6.91 22.94
C SER A 82 53.34 -7.52 23.35
N ASN A 83 54.22 -6.74 23.98
CA ASN A 83 55.55 -7.12 24.46
C ASN A 83 55.52 -8.23 25.53
N ARG A 84 54.89 -9.36 25.24
CA ARG A 84 55.01 -10.61 25.98
C ARG A 84 55.75 -11.58 25.09
N ILE A 85 57.07 -11.48 25.15
CA ILE A 85 57.98 -12.49 24.65
C ILE A 85 57.69 -13.77 25.42
N SER A 86 56.90 -14.69 24.85
CA SER A 86 56.93 -16.09 25.28
C SER A 86 58.15 -16.72 24.64
N GLU A 87 59.12 -17.11 25.46
CA GLU A 87 60.49 -17.53 25.07
C GLU A 87 60.62 -18.76 24.15
N ASN A 88 59.54 -19.35 23.64
CA ASN A 88 59.61 -20.59 22.84
C ASN A 88 58.84 -20.55 21.52
N THR A 89 58.85 -19.40 20.82
CA THR A 89 58.41 -19.37 19.41
C THR A 89 59.66 -19.54 18.54
N THR A 90 59.71 -20.58 17.70
CA THR A 90 60.81 -20.83 16.75
C THR A 90 61.16 -19.53 16.04
N THR A 91 62.40 -19.03 16.20
CA THR A 91 62.88 -17.72 15.73
C THR A 91 62.53 -17.42 14.27
N TYR A 92 62.50 -18.45 13.41
CA TYR A 92 62.05 -18.38 12.02
C TYR A 92 60.61 -17.88 11.85
N SER A 93 59.68 -18.34 12.70
CA SER A 93 58.28 -17.91 12.66
C SER A 93 58.06 -16.50 13.22
N ALA A 94 58.95 -16.02 14.10
CA ALA A 94 58.94 -14.63 14.57
C ALA A 94 59.44 -13.68 13.47
N ASN A 95 60.59 -14.01 12.85
CA ASN A 95 61.14 -13.23 11.73
C ASN A 95 60.16 -13.11 10.55
N GLN A 96 59.44 -14.19 10.24
CA GLN A 96 58.42 -14.16 9.19
C GLN A 96 57.25 -13.25 9.55
N ARG A 97 56.81 -13.23 10.81
CA ARG A 97 55.75 -12.31 11.27
C ARG A 97 56.20 -10.86 11.21
N ASP A 98 57.43 -10.57 11.63
CA ASP A 98 57.98 -9.21 11.59
C ASP A 98 58.10 -8.69 10.15
N ALA A 99 58.53 -9.54 9.21
CA ALA A 99 58.56 -9.20 7.78
C ALA A 99 57.15 -8.87 7.25
N ILE A 100 56.14 -9.66 7.61
CA ILE A 100 54.77 -9.37 7.19
C ILE A 100 54.24 -8.08 7.82
N GLN A 101 54.54 -7.82 9.10
CA GLN A 101 54.15 -6.56 9.76
C GLN A 101 54.82 -5.35 9.12
N TYR A 102 56.10 -5.45 8.76
CA TYR A 102 56.81 -4.39 8.05
C TYR A 102 56.13 -4.07 6.72
N GLU A 103 55.84 -5.09 5.90
CA GLU A 103 55.15 -4.89 4.62
C GLU A 103 53.74 -4.33 4.78
N TYR A 104 52.99 -4.82 5.77
CA TYR A 104 51.67 -4.27 6.09
C TYR A 104 51.73 -2.79 6.47
N ASN A 105 52.67 -2.41 7.34
CA ASN A 105 52.88 -1.02 7.74
C ASN A 105 53.32 -0.15 6.56
N ASN A 106 54.16 -0.68 5.68
CA ASN A 106 54.58 0.00 4.45
C ASN A 106 53.38 0.27 3.51
N ILE A 107 52.53 -0.72 3.27
CA ILE A 107 51.29 -0.57 2.49
C ILE A 107 50.33 0.41 3.18
N SER A 108 50.16 0.31 4.49
CA SER A 108 49.32 1.23 5.27
C SER A 108 49.81 2.68 5.17
N LEU A 109 51.13 2.90 5.21
CA LEU A 109 51.73 4.22 5.02
C LEU A 109 51.45 4.78 3.61
N ILE A 110 51.58 3.96 2.57
CA ILE A 110 51.25 4.35 1.19
C ILE A 110 49.75 4.71 1.08
N ASN A 111 48.88 3.90 1.67
CA ASN A 111 47.44 4.15 1.70
C ASN A 111 47.10 5.44 2.44
N LEU A 112 47.78 5.74 3.56
CA LEU A 112 47.63 6.99 4.29
C LEU A 112 48.11 8.20 3.48
N GLN A 113 49.22 8.07 2.76
CA GLN A 113 49.69 9.13 1.85
C GLN A 113 48.70 9.39 0.72
N LEU A 114 48.13 8.33 0.13
CA LEU A 114 47.09 8.44 -0.89
C LEU A 114 45.82 9.09 -0.33
N SER A 115 45.38 8.64 0.84
CA SER A 115 44.21 9.16 1.55
C SER A 115 44.40 10.65 1.92
N SER A 116 45.56 11.02 2.45
CA SER A 116 45.89 12.41 2.78
C SER A 116 45.78 13.34 1.56
N ARG A 117 46.14 12.86 0.36
CA ARG A 117 46.06 13.64 -0.88
C ARG A 117 44.65 13.69 -1.49
N TYR A 118 43.93 12.56 -1.51
CA TYR A 118 42.72 12.43 -2.33
C TYR A 118 41.43 12.17 -1.56
N ALA A 119 41.49 11.75 -0.29
CA ALA A 119 40.28 11.36 0.45
C ALA A 119 39.31 12.52 0.60
N SER A 120 39.78 13.72 0.93
CA SER A 120 38.91 14.89 1.07
C SER A 120 38.17 15.23 -0.22
N LEU A 121 38.83 15.13 -1.38
CA LEU A 121 38.23 15.36 -2.69
C LEU A 121 37.23 14.24 -3.05
N ALA A 122 37.59 12.98 -2.80
CA ALA A 122 36.72 11.84 -3.03
C ALA A 122 35.44 11.93 -2.19
N TRP A 123 35.57 12.26 -0.90
CA TRP A 123 34.42 12.45 0.00
C TRP A 123 33.53 13.61 -0.43
N LYS A 124 34.10 14.73 -0.88
CA LYS A 124 33.31 15.84 -1.43
C LYS A 124 32.52 15.44 -2.67
N LYS A 125 33.16 14.71 -3.60
CA LYS A 125 32.49 14.20 -4.81
C LYS A 125 31.35 13.24 -4.43
N PHE A 126 31.63 12.29 -3.54
CA PHE A 126 30.64 11.33 -3.06
C PHE A 126 29.44 12.03 -2.39
N ASN A 127 29.68 13.02 -1.53
CA ASN A 127 28.61 13.81 -0.92
C ASN A 127 27.79 14.58 -1.97
N SER A 128 28.44 15.16 -2.98
CA SER A 128 27.72 15.84 -4.07
C SER A 128 26.85 14.87 -4.88
N GLU A 129 27.34 13.66 -5.17
CA GLU A 129 26.56 12.62 -5.83
C GLU A 129 25.37 12.19 -4.96
N LEU A 130 25.58 12.00 -3.65
CA LEU A 130 24.52 11.69 -2.70
C LEU A 130 23.45 12.79 -2.67
N GLU A 131 23.84 14.06 -2.56
CA GLU A 131 22.91 15.20 -2.57
C GLU A 131 22.10 15.24 -3.87
N GLN A 132 22.73 14.99 -5.02
CA GLN A 132 22.02 14.91 -6.31
C GLN A 132 21.00 13.76 -6.34
N THR A 133 21.37 12.57 -5.82
CA THR A 133 20.43 11.45 -5.75
C THR A 133 19.27 11.74 -4.80
N GLN A 134 19.53 12.37 -3.65
CA GLN A 134 18.51 12.79 -2.70
C GLN A 134 17.55 13.79 -3.33
N GLN A 135 18.06 14.78 -4.08
CA GLN A 135 17.23 15.77 -4.77
C GLN A 135 16.34 15.11 -5.83
N LYS A 136 16.87 14.18 -6.62
CA LYS A 136 16.09 13.42 -7.63
C LYS A 136 14.96 12.62 -6.97
N LEU A 137 15.27 11.84 -5.94
CA LEU A 137 14.27 11.06 -5.19
C LEU A 137 13.22 11.96 -4.55
N SER A 138 13.62 13.11 -4.00
CA SER A 138 12.70 14.08 -3.40
C SER A 138 11.77 14.70 -4.45
N HIS A 139 12.30 14.97 -5.65
CA HIS A 139 11.50 15.44 -6.79
C HIS A 139 10.47 14.38 -7.21
N ASP A 140 10.88 13.13 -7.34
CA ASP A 140 9.98 12.03 -7.73
C ASP A 140 8.86 11.83 -6.71
N ILE A 141 9.17 11.89 -5.40
CA ILE A 141 8.16 11.85 -4.33
C ILE A 141 7.15 12.99 -4.48
N ASN A 142 7.63 14.22 -4.70
CA ASN A 142 6.75 15.38 -4.86
C ASN A 142 5.88 15.28 -6.10
N LYS A 143 6.42 14.74 -7.20
CA LYS A 143 5.67 14.46 -8.42
C LYS A 143 4.54 13.44 -8.17
N ILE A 144 4.86 12.31 -7.56
CA ILE A 144 3.86 11.28 -7.23
C ILE A 144 2.78 11.85 -6.30
N ARG A 145 3.16 12.65 -5.29
CA ARG A 145 2.19 13.30 -4.40
C ARG A 145 1.26 14.25 -5.16
N ALA A 146 1.81 15.06 -6.07
CA ALA A 146 1.00 15.97 -6.90
C ALA A 146 0.03 15.19 -7.80
N ASP A 147 0.48 14.09 -8.40
CA ASP A 147 -0.36 13.22 -9.25
C ASP A 147 -1.49 12.57 -8.43
N VAL A 148 -1.18 12.08 -7.22
CA VAL A 148 -2.18 11.54 -6.28
C VAL A 148 -3.18 12.60 -5.87
N ASP A 149 -2.73 13.80 -5.53
CA ASP A 149 -3.59 14.92 -5.13
C ASP A 149 -4.50 15.37 -6.29
N GLN A 150 -3.97 15.44 -7.51
CA GLN A 150 -4.75 15.77 -8.70
C GLN A 150 -5.84 14.71 -8.94
N MET A 151 -5.48 13.43 -8.85
CA MET A 151 -6.42 12.33 -9.01
C MET A 151 -7.52 12.37 -7.94
N ASN A 152 -7.16 12.59 -6.68
CA ASN A 152 -8.13 12.69 -5.58
C ASN A 152 -9.04 13.91 -5.73
N ARG A 153 -8.51 15.06 -6.18
CA ARG A 153 -9.33 16.24 -6.50
C ARG A 153 -10.34 15.94 -7.61
N LYS A 154 -9.91 15.30 -8.70
CA LYS A 154 -10.79 14.91 -9.79
C LYS A 154 -11.91 13.97 -9.29
N ARG A 155 -11.55 12.90 -8.57
CA ARG A 155 -12.52 11.97 -7.98
C ARG A 155 -13.54 12.69 -7.10
N LYS A 156 -13.08 13.59 -6.23
CA LYS A 156 -13.96 14.36 -5.35
C LYS A 156 -14.95 15.21 -6.14
N LEU A 157 -14.50 15.92 -7.18
CA LEU A 157 -15.37 16.73 -8.02
C LEU A 157 -16.41 15.87 -8.76
N ASP A 158 -15.99 14.74 -9.33
CA ASP A 158 -16.87 13.83 -10.05
C ASP A 158 -17.95 13.26 -9.10
N GLN A 159 -17.58 12.85 -7.88
CA GLN A 159 -18.51 12.34 -6.88
C GLN A 159 -19.47 13.41 -6.35
N LEU A 160 -19.00 14.64 -6.11
CA LEU A 160 -19.88 15.74 -5.69
C LEU A 160 -20.91 16.08 -6.77
N LYS A 161 -20.52 16.06 -8.04
CA LYS A 161 -21.46 16.27 -9.14
C LYS A 161 -22.53 15.16 -9.21
N ILE A 162 -22.14 13.92 -8.96
CA ILE A 162 -23.08 12.78 -8.91
C ILE A 162 -23.99 12.90 -7.69
N LYS A 163 -23.46 13.35 -6.53
CA LYS A 163 -24.24 13.58 -5.33
C LYS A 163 -25.40 14.54 -5.57
N ASP A 164 -25.15 15.69 -6.18
CA ASP A 164 -26.20 16.68 -6.47
C ASP A 164 -27.31 16.08 -7.34
N LYS A 165 -26.93 15.26 -8.32
CA LYS A 165 -27.88 14.52 -9.16
C LYS A 165 -28.66 13.48 -8.34
N LEU A 166 -27.99 12.72 -7.48
CA LEU A 166 -28.63 11.71 -6.64
C LEU A 166 -29.64 12.34 -5.67
N GLU A 167 -29.31 13.50 -5.09
CA GLU A 167 -30.23 14.25 -4.22
C GLU A 167 -31.47 14.72 -5.00
N LEU A 168 -31.28 15.24 -6.22
CA LEU A 168 -32.39 15.61 -7.11
C LEU A 168 -33.28 14.40 -7.45
N ASP A 169 -32.68 13.31 -7.93
CA ASP A 169 -33.39 12.09 -8.31
C ASP A 169 -34.15 11.50 -7.10
N ASN A 170 -33.57 11.57 -5.89
CA ASN A 170 -34.22 11.12 -4.66
C ASN A 170 -35.40 12.03 -4.25
N HIS A 171 -35.27 13.34 -4.43
CA HIS A 171 -36.38 14.27 -4.19
C HIS A 171 -37.53 14.04 -5.18
N GLU A 172 -37.22 13.86 -6.47
CA GLU A 172 -38.22 13.53 -7.49
C GLU A 172 -38.92 12.21 -7.16
N TRP A 173 -38.15 11.19 -6.79
CA TRP A 173 -38.69 9.90 -6.37
C TRP A 173 -39.62 10.02 -5.15
N MET A 174 -39.19 10.75 -4.12
CA MET A 174 -40.00 10.97 -2.91
C MET A 174 -41.30 11.71 -3.24
N ASN A 175 -41.23 12.74 -4.08
CA ASN A 175 -42.42 13.48 -4.51
C ASN A 175 -43.39 12.59 -5.29
N LEU A 176 -42.89 11.75 -6.21
CA LEU A 176 -43.73 10.79 -6.93
C LEU A 176 -44.36 9.77 -5.98
N ALA A 177 -43.61 9.26 -5.00
CA ALA A 177 -44.12 8.33 -4.02
C ALA A 177 -45.24 8.97 -3.17
N LEU A 178 -45.03 10.20 -2.68
CA LEU A 178 -46.04 10.94 -1.92
C LEU A 178 -47.28 11.27 -2.76
N ASN A 179 -47.09 11.71 -4.01
CA ASN A 179 -48.20 11.97 -4.92
C ASN A 179 -49.02 10.70 -5.20
N ASN A 180 -48.37 9.54 -5.35
CA ASN A 180 -49.08 8.28 -5.52
C ASN A 180 -49.93 7.92 -4.28
N VAL A 181 -49.38 8.10 -3.08
CA VAL A 181 -50.13 7.88 -1.83
C VAL A 181 -51.33 8.85 -1.71
N GLU A 182 -51.14 10.11 -2.10
CA GLU A 182 -52.23 11.09 -2.10
C GLU A 182 -53.31 10.73 -3.13
N LEU A 183 -52.93 10.32 -4.34
CA LEU A 183 -53.85 9.87 -5.37
C LEU A 183 -54.63 8.61 -4.94
N GLU A 184 -53.97 7.63 -4.33
CA GLU A 184 -54.63 6.43 -3.79
C GLU A 184 -55.69 6.79 -2.74
N ARG A 185 -55.37 7.73 -1.85
CA ARG A 185 -56.30 8.23 -0.82
C ARG A 185 -57.52 8.92 -1.45
N GLU A 186 -57.31 9.81 -2.41
CA GLU A 186 -58.41 10.52 -3.07
C GLU A 186 -59.28 9.56 -3.91
N CYS A 187 -58.67 8.57 -4.57
CA CYS A 187 -59.39 7.50 -5.25
C CYS A 187 -60.30 6.73 -4.27
N GLU A 188 -59.78 6.36 -3.08
CA GLU A 188 -60.57 5.66 -2.06
C GLU A 188 -61.76 6.50 -1.58
N ILE A 189 -61.56 7.80 -1.38
CA ILE A 189 -62.64 8.73 -1.00
C ILE A 189 -63.72 8.78 -2.09
N VAL A 190 -63.33 8.98 -3.35
CA VAL A 190 -64.27 9.05 -4.49
C VAL A 190 -65.01 7.73 -4.67
N GLU A 191 -64.33 6.59 -4.56
CA GLU A 191 -64.96 5.27 -4.61
C GLU A 191 -65.99 5.08 -3.50
N SER A 192 -65.69 5.53 -2.28
CA SER A 192 -66.62 5.47 -1.16
C SER A 192 -67.88 6.31 -1.41
N GLN A 193 -67.72 7.48 -2.04
CA GLN A 193 -68.84 8.36 -2.41
C GLN A 193 -69.69 7.74 -3.51
N ILE A 194 -69.07 7.17 -4.55
CA ILE A 194 -69.76 6.44 -5.62
C ILE A 194 -70.55 5.27 -5.05
N LYS A 195 -69.97 4.49 -4.12
CA LYS A 195 -70.67 3.40 -3.43
C LYS A 195 -71.91 3.91 -2.70
N LYS A 196 -71.81 5.00 -1.94
CA LYS A 196 -72.96 5.63 -1.25
C LYS A 196 -74.05 6.09 -2.21
N LEU A 197 -73.68 6.76 -3.30
CA LEU A 197 -74.62 7.23 -4.32
C LEU A 197 -75.33 6.08 -5.06
N LYS A 198 -74.62 4.99 -5.35
CA LYS A 198 -75.22 3.79 -5.96
C LYS A 198 -76.30 3.17 -5.07
N VAL A 199 -76.02 3.03 -3.78
CA VAL A 199 -77.00 2.53 -2.79
C VAL A 199 -78.24 3.43 -2.72
N GLN A 200 -78.03 4.76 -2.68
CA GLN A 200 -79.15 5.72 -2.68
C GLN A 200 -80.00 5.62 -3.95
N HIS A 201 -79.37 5.52 -5.12
CA HIS A 201 -80.10 5.39 -6.38
C HIS A 201 -80.87 4.07 -6.49
N GLU A 202 -80.33 2.95 -5.99
CA GLU A 202 -81.06 1.68 -5.91
C GLU A 202 -82.30 1.80 -5.01
N SER A 203 -82.20 2.49 -3.87
CA SER A 203 -83.34 2.72 -2.97
C SER A 203 -84.43 3.63 -3.53
N ILE A 204 -84.15 4.45 -4.55
CA ILE A 204 -85.12 5.31 -5.23
C ILE A 204 -85.84 4.57 -6.39
N LYS A 205 -85.23 3.49 -6.91
CA LYS A 205 -85.81 2.68 -7.99
C LYS A 205 -86.77 1.58 -7.52
N THR A 206 -86.70 1.20 -6.24
CA THR A 206 -87.70 0.37 -5.54
C THR A 206 -88.82 1.22 -4.99
#